data_AF-A0A2H0W4J6-F1
#
_entry.id   AF-A0A2H0W4J6-F1
#
_cell.length_a   1.000
_cell.length_b   1.000
_cell.length_c   1.000
_cell.angle_alpha   90.00
_cell.angle_beta   90.00
_cell.angle_gamma   90.00
#
_symmetry.space_group_name_H-M   'P 1'
#
loop_
_entity.id
_entity.type
_entity.pdbx_description
1 polymer ?
#
loop_
_entity_poly.entity_id
_entity_poly.type
_entity_poly.pdbx_seq_one_letter_code
_entity_poly.pdbx_strand_id
1 'polypeptide(L)'
;MERKKKIILMVAVIVLIIVILFLIFRLFNKKSPVADLPVVNNNQNQAPMTDTIKTLPAPSLDRVKNEEDYPLGLESLASSYAERFGSYSSDAKFKNLQDLKILSSSKMIAYINDFISTSNIGQDGYEAQEAKALNNKLILLTDNQAVILVSLQLSKYSDDQIEPTIDYSKVELTLIKSGNDWQVDEAKWQ
;
A
#
# COMPACT_ATOMS: atom_id res chain seq x y z
N MET A 1 -10.21 14.08 68.76
CA MET A 1 -10.03 15.07 67.66
C MET A 1 -9.68 14.40 66.31
N GLU A 2 -10.17 13.20 66.03
CA GLU A 2 -9.73 12.40 64.85
C GLU A 2 -10.73 12.41 63.68
N ARG A 3 -12.04 12.37 63.96
CA ARG A 3 -13.07 12.17 62.93
C ARG A 3 -13.34 13.42 62.09
N LYS A 4 -13.34 14.61 62.71
CA LYS A 4 -13.57 15.89 62.00
C LYS A 4 -12.43 16.22 61.02
N LYS A 5 -11.17 15.92 61.39
CA LYS A 5 -10.01 16.11 60.50
C LYS A 5 -9.99 15.13 59.32
N LYS A 6 -10.39 13.87 59.54
CA LYS A 6 -10.52 12.86 58.47
C LYS A 6 -11.63 13.20 57.47
N ILE A 7 -12.75 13.76 57.94
CA ILE A 7 -13.82 14.23 57.05
C ILE A 7 -13.35 15.42 56.21
N ILE A 8 -12.65 16.39 56.81
CA ILE A 8 -12.09 17.54 56.07
C ILE A 8 -11.07 17.08 55.02
N LEU A 9 -10.20 16.13 55.35
CA LEU A 9 -9.23 15.57 54.40
C LEU A 9 -9.92 14.83 53.24
N MET A 10 -10.96 14.04 53.53
CA MET A 10 -11.72 13.32 52.52
C MET A 10 -12.45 14.28 51.57
N VAL A 11 -13.05 15.35 52.10
CA VAL A 11 -13.69 16.39 51.28
C VAL A 11 -12.66 17.12 50.43
N ALA A 12 -11.48 17.44 50.96
CA ALA A 12 -10.42 18.09 50.19
C ALA A 12 -9.92 17.23 49.02
N VAL A 13 -9.79 15.91 49.21
CA VAL A 13 -9.38 14.98 48.15
C VAL A 13 -10.47 14.86 47.07
N ILE A 14 -11.75 14.80 47.46
CA ILE A 14 -12.87 14.75 46.52
C ILE A 14 -12.92 16.03 45.67
N VAL A 15 -12.73 17.20 46.28
CA VAL A 15 -12.68 18.48 45.57
C VAL A 15 -11.49 18.51 44.60
N LEU A 16 -10.33 18.00 45.01
CA LEU A 16 -9.15 17.92 44.14
C LEU A 16 -9.40 17.02 42.91
N ILE A 17 -10.06 15.87 43.10
CA ILE A 17 -10.42 14.96 42.01
C ILE A 17 -11.40 15.64 41.04
N ILE A 18 -12.39 16.38 41.55
CA ILE A 18 -13.36 17.12 40.72
C ILE A 18 -12.65 18.20 39.89
N VAL A 19 -11.68 18.92 40.48
CA VAL A 19 -10.88 19.92 39.76
C VAL A 19 -10.03 19.29 38.66
N ILE A 20 -9.41 18.14 38.92
CA ILE A 20 -8.61 17.41 37.91
C ILE A 20 -9.51 16.93 36.76
N LEU A 21 -10.66 16.34 37.08
CA LEU A 21 -11.62 15.90 36.06
C LEU A 21 -12.16 17.07 35.23
N PHE A 22 -12.41 18.23 35.86
CA PHE A 22 -12.83 19.44 35.17
C PHE A 22 -11.75 19.99 34.22
N LEU A 23 -10.48 19.96 34.63
CA LEU A 23 -9.35 20.37 33.80
C LEU A 23 -9.13 19.42 32.61
N ILE A 24 -9.24 18.11 32.83
CA ILE A 24 -9.17 17.10 31.77
C ILE A 24 -10.32 17.31 30.78
N PHE A 25 -11.56 17.45 31.26
CA PHE A 25 -12.72 17.73 30.41
C PHE A 25 -12.54 18.99 29.57
N ARG A 26 -11.95 20.05 30.14
CA ARG A 26 -11.66 21.29 29.39
C ARG A 26 -10.56 21.12 28.33
N LEU A 27 -9.58 20.22 28.56
CA LEU A 27 -8.55 19.91 27.57
C LEU A 27 -9.10 19.13 26.37
N PHE A 28 -10.01 18.18 26.61
CA PHE A 28 -10.58 17.33 25.56
C PHE A 28 -11.75 17.97 24.79
N ASN A 29 -12.37 19.04 25.32
CA ASN A 29 -13.48 19.74 24.65
C ASN A 29 -13.06 20.86 23.67
N LYS A 30 -11.79 20.93 23.27
CA LYS A 30 -11.41 21.75 22.12
C LYS A 30 -11.89 21.07 20.83
N LYS A 31 -13.15 21.29 20.47
CA LYS A 31 -13.61 21.11 19.08
C LYS A 31 -12.72 22.02 18.23
N SER A 32 -11.93 21.43 17.35
CA SER A 32 -11.25 22.20 16.31
C SER A 32 -12.29 23.04 15.59
N PRO A 33 -12.06 24.35 15.37
CA PRO A 33 -12.93 25.12 14.51
C PRO A 33 -12.91 24.43 13.14
N VAL A 34 -14.07 23.96 12.69
CA VAL A 34 -14.27 23.61 11.29
C VAL A 34 -14.01 24.89 10.53
N ALA A 35 -12.93 24.93 9.76
CA ALA A 35 -12.68 26.04 8.87
C ALA A 35 -13.90 26.16 7.95
N ASP A 36 -14.56 27.31 7.96
CA ASP A 36 -15.57 27.65 6.97
C ASP A 36 -14.91 27.53 5.60
N LEU A 37 -15.27 26.49 4.86
CA LEU A 37 -14.98 26.41 3.44
C LEU A 37 -15.67 27.61 2.78
N PRO A 38 -14.97 28.41 1.96
CA PRO A 38 -15.61 29.51 1.27
C PRO A 38 -16.75 28.97 0.40
N VAL A 39 -17.95 29.52 0.61
CA VAL A 39 -19.06 29.36 -0.32
C VAL A 39 -18.62 29.99 -1.64
N VAL A 40 -18.28 29.16 -2.61
CA VAL A 40 -18.02 29.60 -3.99
C VAL A 40 -19.34 30.10 -4.56
N ASN A 41 -19.45 31.41 -4.67
CA ASN A 41 -20.52 32.08 -5.36
C ASN A 41 -20.33 31.82 -6.87
N ASN A 42 -21.27 31.08 -7.46
CA ASN A 42 -21.16 30.51 -8.79
C ASN A 42 -21.47 31.55 -9.89
N ASN A 43 -20.69 32.63 -9.94
CA ASN A 43 -20.77 33.67 -10.97
C ASN A 43 -19.37 34.24 -11.26
N GLN A 44 -18.46 33.38 -11.71
CA GLN A 44 -17.26 33.82 -12.41
C GLN A 44 -17.28 33.24 -13.83
N ASN A 45 -17.21 34.14 -14.81
CA ASN A 45 -16.87 33.84 -16.18
C ASN A 45 -15.70 32.85 -16.20
N GLN A 46 -15.97 31.64 -16.68
CA GLN A 46 -14.95 30.64 -16.90
C GLN A 46 -13.95 31.18 -17.92
N ALA A 47 -12.74 31.51 -17.46
CA ALA A 47 -11.59 31.51 -18.34
C ALA A 47 -11.42 30.06 -18.83
N PRO A 48 -11.23 29.82 -20.15
CA PRO A 48 -11.10 28.48 -20.67
C PRO A 48 -9.91 27.80 -19.99
N MET A 49 -10.19 26.72 -19.26
CA MET A 49 -9.18 25.79 -18.79
C MET A 49 -8.47 25.29 -20.04
N THR A 50 -7.24 25.76 -20.27
CA THR A 50 -6.36 25.09 -21.20
C THR A 50 -5.94 23.82 -20.49
N ASP A 51 -6.69 22.74 -20.73
CA ASP A 51 -6.24 21.39 -20.47
C ASP A 51 -4.90 21.24 -21.18
N THR A 52 -3.82 21.49 -20.44
CA THR A 52 -2.51 21.07 -20.87
C THR A 52 -2.55 19.56 -20.71
N ILE A 53 -3.06 18.88 -21.73
CA ILE A 53 -2.87 17.44 -21.92
C ILE A 53 -1.36 17.26 -21.77
N LYS A 54 -0.95 16.68 -20.65
CA LYS A 54 0.44 16.27 -20.44
C LYS A 54 0.65 15.21 -21.51
N THR A 55 1.16 15.61 -22.66
CA THR A 55 1.48 14.72 -23.76
C THR A 55 2.47 13.72 -23.20
N LEU A 56 2.00 12.49 -23.00
CA LEU A 56 2.86 11.38 -22.63
C LEU A 56 3.99 11.36 -23.66
N PRO A 57 5.26 11.24 -23.23
CA PRO A 57 6.36 11.11 -24.17
C PRO A 57 6.05 9.94 -25.10
N ALA A 58 6.28 10.14 -26.39
CA ALA A 58 6.10 9.09 -27.38
C ALA A 58 6.84 7.83 -26.89
N PRO A 59 6.23 6.64 -26.98
CA PRO A 59 6.88 5.42 -26.55
C PRO A 59 8.21 5.27 -27.31
N SER A 60 9.28 4.93 -26.58
CA SER A 60 10.59 4.67 -27.19
C SER A 60 10.48 3.52 -28.20
N LEU A 61 11.29 3.53 -29.26
CA LEU A 61 11.31 2.45 -30.26
C LEU A 61 11.49 1.07 -29.62
N ASP A 62 12.31 0.96 -28.57
CA ASP A 62 12.49 -0.28 -27.80
C ASP A 62 11.23 -0.73 -27.07
N ARG A 63 10.39 0.22 -26.63
CA ARG A 63 9.11 -0.06 -25.96
C ARG A 63 8.08 -0.55 -26.97
N VAL A 64 7.94 0.14 -28.10
CA VAL A 64 7.03 -0.25 -29.18
C VAL A 64 7.36 -1.65 -29.69
N LYS A 65 8.65 -1.97 -29.88
CA LYS A 65 9.09 -3.29 -30.31
C LYS A 65 8.82 -4.38 -29.26
N ASN A 66 8.97 -4.09 -27.97
CA ASN A 66 8.61 -5.03 -26.91
C ASN A 66 7.09 -5.24 -26.80
N GLU A 67 6.29 -4.20 -27.05
CA GLU A 67 4.82 -4.25 -27.00
C GLU A 67 4.21 -5.00 -28.20
N GLU A 68 4.88 -5.06 -29.36
CA GLU A 68 4.40 -5.71 -30.59
C GLU A 68 4.27 -7.24 -30.44
N ASP A 69 5.15 -7.87 -29.64
CA ASP A 69 5.13 -9.31 -29.36
C ASP A 69 4.39 -9.67 -28.07
N TYR A 70 3.86 -8.69 -27.32
CA TYR A 70 3.20 -8.94 -26.04
C TYR A 70 1.77 -9.44 -26.26
N PRO A 71 1.39 -10.63 -25.76
CA PRO A 71 -0.01 -11.02 -25.79
C PRO A 71 -0.81 -10.03 -24.92
N LEU A 72 -1.96 -9.59 -25.45
CA LEU A 72 -2.79 -8.57 -24.82
C LEU A 72 -3.02 -8.89 -23.33
N GLY A 73 -2.63 -7.95 -22.47
CA GLY A 73 -2.89 -8.02 -21.04
C GLY A 73 -1.82 -8.72 -20.18
N LEU A 74 -0.85 -9.46 -20.75
CA LEU A 74 0.25 -10.02 -19.93
C LEU A 74 1.07 -8.92 -19.25
N GLU A 75 1.25 -7.79 -19.92
CA GLU A 75 2.03 -6.67 -19.38
C GLU A 75 1.39 -6.10 -18.11
N SER A 76 0.08 -5.86 -18.19
CA SER A 76 -0.74 -5.36 -17.08
C SER A 76 -0.83 -6.40 -15.96
N LEU A 77 -1.01 -7.68 -16.32
CA LEU A 77 -0.99 -8.79 -15.37
C LEU A 77 0.34 -8.82 -14.62
N ALA A 78 1.47 -8.83 -15.32
CA ALA A 78 2.79 -8.90 -14.72
C ALA A 78 3.07 -7.70 -13.80
N SER A 79 2.79 -6.49 -14.28
CA SER A 79 3.02 -5.27 -13.51
C SER A 79 2.16 -5.23 -12.23
N SER A 80 0.85 -5.46 -12.36
CA SER A 80 -0.07 -5.46 -11.21
C SER A 80 0.18 -6.62 -10.23
N TYR A 81 0.59 -7.79 -10.73
CA TYR A 81 0.98 -8.92 -9.90
C TYR A 81 2.25 -8.58 -9.12
N ALA A 82 3.28 -8.06 -9.77
CA ALA A 82 4.54 -7.67 -9.13
C ALA A 82 4.33 -6.57 -8.08
N GLU A 83 3.48 -5.57 -8.33
CA GLU A 83 3.13 -4.54 -7.35
C GLU A 83 2.46 -5.13 -6.11
N ARG A 84 1.46 -6.00 -6.29
CA ARG A 84 0.78 -6.67 -5.16
C ARG A 84 1.67 -7.66 -4.42
N PHE A 85 2.58 -8.31 -5.13
CA PHE A 85 3.55 -9.25 -4.57
C PHE A 85 4.61 -8.52 -3.75
N GLY A 86 5.08 -7.37 -4.24
CA GLY A 86 6.06 -6.53 -3.57
C GLY A 86 5.50 -5.62 -2.49
N SER A 87 4.20 -5.38 -2.44
CA SER A 87 3.58 -4.55 -1.41
C SER A 87 3.12 -5.40 -0.23
N TYR A 88 3.23 -4.94 1.01
CA TYR A 88 2.60 -5.57 2.18
C TYR A 88 2.40 -4.55 3.31
N SER A 89 1.58 -4.91 4.28
CA SER A 89 1.51 -4.23 5.59
C SER A 89 1.22 -5.27 6.66
N SER A 90 1.92 -5.16 7.80
CA SER A 90 1.71 -6.01 8.98
C SER A 90 0.24 -5.98 9.45
N ASP A 91 -0.40 -4.81 9.40
CA ASP A 91 -1.81 -4.63 9.79
C ASP A 91 -2.80 -5.29 8.81
N ALA A 92 -2.41 -5.40 7.54
CA ALA A 92 -3.23 -5.98 6.48
C ALA A 92 -3.15 -7.52 6.42
N LYS A 93 -2.33 -8.16 7.26
CA LYS A 93 -2.23 -9.64 7.40
C LYS A 93 -2.09 -10.38 6.07
N PHE A 94 -1.20 -9.88 5.20
CA PHE A 94 -0.93 -10.45 3.88
C PHE A 94 -2.13 -10.54 2.93
N LYS A 95 -3.17 -9.69 3.10
CA LYS A 95 -4.33 -9.67 2.19
C LYS A 95 -3.91 -9.51 0.72
N ASN A 96 -2.89 -8.72 0.45
CA ASN A 96 -2.32 -8.54 -0.90
C ASN A 96 -1.91 -9.88 -1.52
N LEU A 97 -1.24 -10.77 -0.79
CA LEU A 97 -0.83 -12.08 -1.27
C LEU A 97 -2.02 -13.04 -1.40
N GLN A 98 -3.02 -12.93 -0.52
CA GLN A 98 -4.26 -13.69 -0.64
C GLN A 98 -5.00 -13.35 -1.94
N ASP A 99 -5.09 -12.06 -2.27
CA ASP A 99 -5.74 -11.59 -3.49
C ASP A 99 -5.01 -12.07 -4.77
N LEU A 100 -3.72 -12.39 -4.71
CA LEU A 100 -2.96 -12.90 -5.84
C LEU A 100 -3.30 -14.33 -6.23
N LYS A 101 -3.92 -15.11 -5.32
CA LYS A 101 -4.17 -16.54 -5.55
C LYS A 101 -5.04 -16.81 -6.78
N ILE A 102 -5.99 -15.92 -7.10
CA ILE A 102 -6.86 -16.07 -8.28
C ILE A 102 -6.09 -15.97 -9.60
N LEU A 103 -4.94 -15.32 -9.61
CA LEU A 103 -4.06 -15.15 -10.77
C LEU A 103 -2.84 -16.09 -10.72
N SER A 104 -2.81 -17.01 -9.76
CA SER A 104 -1.65 -17.86 -9.45
C SER A 104 -1.92 -19.31 -9.81
N SER A 105 -0.89 -20.04 -10.23
CA SER A 105 -0.96 -21.48 -10.38
C SER A 105 -1.05 -22.17 -9.01
N SER A 106 -1.41 -23.45 -8.98
CA SER A 106 -1.41 -24.25 -7.74
C SER A 106 -0.07 -24.22 -7.00
N LYS A 107 1.05 -24.17 -7.74
CA LYS A 107 2.40 -24.10 -7.18
C LYS A 107 2.65 -22.76 -6.51
N MET A 108 2.30 -21.66 -7.17
CA MET A 108 2.46 -20.32 -6.59
C MET A 108 1.51 -20.08 -5.41
N ILE A 109 0.29 -20.66 -5.44
CA ILE A 109 -0.62 -20.66 -4.28
C ILE A 109 0.01 -21.38 -3.08
N ALA A 110 0.66 -22.52 -3.29
CA ALA A 110 1.36 -23.24 -2.23
C ALA A 110 2.51 -22.41 -1.64
N TYR A 111 3.31 -21.76 -2.49
CA TYR A 111 4.35 -20.83 -2.06
C TYR A 111 3.78 -19.67 -1.21
N ILE A 112 2.70 -19.03 -1.66
CA ILE A 112 2.04 -17.96 -0.92
C ILE A 112 1.58 -18.44 0.47
N ASN A 113 0.97 -19.62 0.54
CA ASN A 113 0.52 -20.18 1.83
C ASN A 113 1.69 -20.43 2.78
N ASP A 114 2.77 -21.02 2.27
CA ASP A 114 3.97 -21.31 3.04
C ASP A 114 4.62 -20.03 3.58
N PHE A 115 4.81 -19.03 2.70
CA PHE A 115 5.33 -17.71 3.09
C PHE A 115 4.48 -17.05 4.19
N ILE A 116 3.16 -17.02 4.03
CA ILE A 116 2.27 -16.42 5.05
C ILE A 116 2.36 -17.18 6.38
N SER A 117 2.48 -18.51 6.35
CA SER A 117 2.53 -19.32 7.57
C SER A 117 3.85 -19.23 8.33
N THR A 118 4.93 -18.88 7.64
CA THR A 118 6.29 -18.82 8.19
C THR A 118 6.79 -17.40 8.44
N SER A 119 6.09 -16.39 7.91
CA SER A 119 6.50 -14.99 8.04
C SER A 119 6.39 -14.48 9.49
N ASN A 120 7.39 -13.71 9.90
CA ASN A 120 7.45 -12.98 11.15
C ASN A 120 7.28 -11.45 10.98
N ILE A 121 6.89 -10.99 9.78
CA ILE A 121 6.66 -9.56 9.51
C ILE A 121 5.64 -9.01 10.49
N GLY A 122 6.00 -7.89 11.13
CA GLY A 122 5.15 -7.22 12.11
C GLY A 122 5.20 -7.81 13.52
N GLN A 123 6.09 -8.75 13.82
CA GLN A 123 6.28 -9.23 15.19
C GLN A 123 6.89 -8.17 16.12
N ASP A 124 7.77 -7.31 15.58
CA ASP A 124 8.53 -6.31 16.35
C ASP A 124 8.01 -4.87 16.21
N GLY A 125 6.88 -4.66 15.51
CA GLY A 125 6.31 -3.33 15.27
C GLY A 125 5.51 -3.25 13.98
N TYR A 126 5.06 -2.05 13.61
CA TYR A 126 4.47 -1.82 12.30
C TYR A 126 5.54 -1.87 11.20
N GLU A 127 5.26 -2.64 10.15
CA GLU A 127 6.06 -2.69 8.95
C GLU A 127 5.15 -2.66 7.72
N ALA A 128 5.50 -1.85 6.73
CA ALA A 128 4.84 -1.88 5.43
C ALA A 128 5.84 -1.64 4.30
N GLN A 129 5.51 -2.19 3.14
CA GLN A 129 6.21 -1.95 1.90
C GLN A 129 5.17 -1.65 0.81
N GLU A 130 5.44 -0.64 0.00
CA GLU A 130 4.68 -0.33 -1.19
C GLU A 130 5.57 -0.52 -2.41
N ALA A 131 5.12 -1.32 -3.37
CA ALA A 131 5.83 -1.54 -4.62
C ALA A 131 5.11 -0.85 -5.77
N LYS A 132 5.87 -0.14 -6.61
CA LYS A 132 5.40 0.51 -7.81
C LYS A 132 6.16 0.00 -9.03
N ALA A 133 5.44 -0.51 -10.03
CA ALA A 133 6.04 -0.92 -11.28
C ALA A 133 6.53 0.29 -12.08
N LEU A 134 7.78 0.22 -12.52
CA LEU A 134 8.43 1.26 -13.32
C LEU A 134 8.44 0.88 -14.80
N ASN A 135 8.77 -0.38 -15.08
CA ASN A 135 8.75 -0.97 -16.40
C ASN A 135 8.71 -2.49 -16.27
N ASN A 136 8.45 -3.16 -17.38
CA ASN A 136 8.60 -4.59 -17.52
C ASN A 136 9.35 -4.90 -18.83
N LYS A 137 9.91 -6.11 -18.90
CA LYS A 137 10.61 -6.63 -20.08
C LYS A 137 10.22 -8.08 -20.27
N LEU A 138 9.65 -8.40 -21.44
CA LEU A 138 9.43 -9.77 -21.86
C LEU A 138 10.79 -10.43 -22.15
N ILE A 139 11.08 -11.52 -21.44
CA ILE A 139 12.33 -12.28 -21.57
C ILE A 139 12.12 -13.51 -22.45
N LEU A 140 10.99 -14.20 -22.28
CA LEU A 140 10.62 -15.38 -23.02
C LEU A 140 9.11 -15.36 -23.29
N LEU A 141 8.72 -15.79 -24.49
CA LEU A 141 7.33 -16.10 -24.82
C LEU A 141 7.29 -17.37 -25.67
N THR A 142 6.44 -18.30 -25.27
CA THR A 142 6.08 -19.52 -25.98
C THR A 142 4.56 -19.68 -25.93
N ASP A 143 4.02 -20.71 -26.59
CA ASP A 143 2.58 -20.97 -26.58
C ASP A 143 1.98 -21.16 -25.17
N ASN A 144 2.78 -21.69 -24.23
CA ASN A 144 2.32 -22.11 -22.91
C ASN A 144 3.10 -21.47 -21.74
N GLN A 145 4.12 -20.68 -22.01
CA GLN A 145 4.96 -20.06 -20.98
C GLN A 145 5.38 -18.65 -21.39
N ALA A 146 5.41 -17.74 -20.41
CA ALA A 146 6.03 -16.43 -20.55
C ALA A 146 6.93 -16.14 -19.34
N VAL A 147 8.02 -15.43 -19.56
CA VAL A 147 8.90 -14.93 -18.49
C VAL A 147 9.02 -13.42 -18.64
N ILE A 148 8.67 -12.69 -17.59
CA ILE A 148 8.62 -11.23 -17.59
C ILE A 148 9.43 -10.72 -16.40
N LEU A 149 10.38 -9.83 -16.67
CA LEU A 149 11.14 -9.13 -15.65
C LEU A 149 10.50 -7.77 -15.38
N VAL A 150 10.02 -7.53 -14.16
CA VAL A 150 9.39 -6.28 -13.75
C VAL A 150 10.34 -5.49 -12.86
N SER A 151 10.62 -4.23 -13.21
CA SER A 151 11.39 -3.31 -12.35
C SER A 151 10.45 -2.57 -11.41
N LEU A 152 10.78 -2.58 -10.12
CA LEU A 152 9.97 -1.99 -9.05
C LEU A 152 10.76 -0.89 -8.32
N GLN A 153 10.04 0.16 -7.92
CA GLN A 153 10.44 1.02 -6.80
C GLN A 153 9.72 0.52 -5.55
N LEU A 154 10.44 0.37 -4.44
CA LEU A 154 9.92 -0.07 -3.16
C LEU A 154 10.02 1.09 -2.16
N SER A 155 8.91 1.46 -1.54
CA SER A 155 8.87 2.39 -0.40
C SER A 155 8.62 1.60 0.87
N LYS A 156 9.56 1.62 1.82
CA LYS A 156 9.48 0.88 3.09
C LYS A 156 9.16 1.82 4.24
N TYR A 157 8.19 1.42 5.06
CA TYR A 157 7.67 2.17 6.20
C TYR A 157 7.84 1.33 7.46
N SER A 158 8.23 1.98 8.57
CA SER A 158 8.36 1.36 9.89
C SER A 158 8.09 2.39 10.98
N ASP A 159 7.75 1.96 12.19
CA ASP A 159 7.44 2.85 13.33
C ASP A 159 8.54 3.87 13.63
N ASP A 160 9.80 3.48 13.42
CA ASP A 160 10.97 4.29 13.76
C ASP A 160 11.37 5.30 12.67
N GLN A 161 10.67 5.34 11.53
CA GLN A 161 11.01 6.18 10.39
C GLN A 161 9.89 7.17 10.04
N ILE A 162 10.23 8.47 10.03
CA ILE A 162 9.32 9.55 9.62
C ILE A 162 9.10 9.54 8.10
N GLU A 163 10.16 9.23 7.34
CA GLU A 163 10.15 9.19 5.87
C GLU A 163 10.43 7.76 5.40
N PRO A 164 9.78 7.30 4.33
CA PRO A 164 10.03 5.96 3.82
C PRO A 164 11.42 5.82 3.21
N THR A 165 12.03 4.66 3.41
CA THR A 165 13.24 4.28 2.67
C THR A 165 12.86 3.82 1.26
N ILE A 166 13.54 4.35 0.25
CA ILE A 166 13.30 4.00 -1.17
C ILE A 166 14.39 3.04 -1.66
N ASP A 167 13.96 1.88 -2.17
CA ASP A 167 14.81 0.90 -2.83
C ASP A 167 14.33 0.62 -4.26
N TYR A 168 15.20 0.04 -5.08
CA TYR A 168 14.87 -0.45 -6.42
C TYR A 168 15.25 -1.92 -6.52
N SER A 169 14.31 -2.73 -6.99
CA SER A 169 14.52 -4.16 -7.17
C SER A 169 13.78 -4.64 -8.42
N LYS A 170 13.98 -5.89 -8.79
CA LYS A 170 13.27 -6.52 -9.90
C LYS A 170 12.66 -7.83 -9.47
N VAL A 171 11.52 -8.15 -10.06
CA VAL A 171 10.86 -9.44 -9.91
C VAL A 171 10.79 -10.10 -11.26
N GLU A 172 11.36 -11.30 -11.37
CA GLU A 172 11.13 -12.19 -12.49
C GLU A 172 9.87 -13.02 -12.22
N LEU A 173 8.88 -12.86 -13.10
CA LEU A 173 7.64 -13.63 -13.09
C LEU A 173 7.70 -14.70 -14.17
N THR A 174 7.48 -15.95 -13.77
CA THR A 174 7.21 -17.04 -14.71
C THR A 174 5.71 -17.27 -14.76
N LEU A 175 5.12 -17.18 -15.94
CA LEU A 175 3.72 -17.41 -16.20
C LEU A 175 3.55 -18.68 -17.02
N ILE A 176 2.50 -19.45 -16.71
CA ILE A 176 2.07 -20.61 -17.49
C ILE A 176 0.66 -20.38 -17.99
N LYS A 177 0.36 -20.95 -19.16
CA LYS A 177 -0.98 -20.93 -19.73
C LYS A 177 -1.79 -22.13 -19.25
N SER A 178 -2.93 -21.86 -18.64
CA SER A 178 -3.90 -22.89 -18.21
C SER A 178 -5.22 -22.66 -18.92
N GLY A 179 -5.48 -23.43 -19.98
CA GLY A 179 -6.60 -23.20 -20.88
C GLY A 179 -6.40 -21.90 -21.68
N ASN A 180 -7.29 -20.93 -21.50
CA ASN A 180 -7.21 -19.62 -22.15
C ASN A 180 -6.56 -18.55 -21.27
N ASP A 181 -6.30 -18.85 -20.00
CA ASP A 181 -5.83 -17.86 -19.03
C ASP A 181 -4.35 -18.05 -18.71
N TRP A 182 -3.67 -16.93 -18.46
CA TRP A 182 -2.31 -16.93 -17.95
C TRP A 182 -2.32 -16.87 -16.43
N GLN A 183 -1.51 -17.70 -15.80
CA GLN A 183 -1.35 -17.76 -14.35
C GLN A 183 0.13 -17.61 -14.00
N VAL A 184 0.42 -16.90 -12.91
CA VAL A 184 1.78 -16.81 -12.38
C VAL A 184 2.14 -18.10 -11.66
N ASP A 185 3.19 -18.77 -12.13
CA ASP A 185 3.71 -20.01 -11.55
C ASP A 185 4.86 -19.77 -10.57
N GLU A 186 5.65 -18.71 -10.80
CA GLU A 186 6.76 -18.32 -9.92
C GLU A 186 6.95 -16.79 -9.92
N ALA A 187 7.40 -16.26 -8.78
CA ALA A 187 7.87 -14.89 -8.64
C ALA A 187 9.20 -14.88 -7.86
N LYS A 188 10.27 -14.33 -8.45
CA LYS A 188 11.62 -14.32 -7.86
C LYS A 188 12.21 -12.93 -7.86
N TRP A 189 12.63 -12.47 -6.69
CA TRP A 189 13.44 -11.25 -6.55
C TRP A 189 14.83 -11.44 -7.19
N GLN A 190 15.36 -10.38 -7.80
CA GLN A 190 16.67 -10.32 -8.46
C GLN A 190 17.55 -9.24 -7.84
#